data_AF-A0A2N1M5J2-F1
#
_entry.id   AF-A0A2N1M5J2-F1
#
_cell.length_a   1.000
_cell.length_b   1.000
_cell.length_c   1.000
_cell.angle_alpha   90.00
_cell.angle_beta   90.00
_cell.angle_gamma   90.00
#
_symmetry.space_group_name_H-M   'P 1'
#
loop_
_entity.id
_entity.type
_entity.pdbx_description
1 polymer ?
#
loop_
_entity_poly.entity_id
_entity_poly.type
_entity_poly.pdbx_seq_one_letter_code
_entity_poly.pdbx_strand_id
1 'polypeptide(L)'
;IDRDSRKAIYWYKKAAENGYESAYYLLAKFYEVVEKNEAEAFKHIKYYIEKGYLKGMYVLLGYYKRGIGTDIDKEKAANLFKIASKIKKLTQ
;
A
#
# COMPACT_ATOMS: atom_id res chain seq x y z
N ILE A 1 -19.58 -8.10 -1.91
CA ILE A 1 -18.36 -8.94 -1.82
C ILE A 1 -18.64 -10.31 -2.42
N ASP A 2 -18.18 -10.50 -3.65
CA ASP A 2 -18.34 -11.76 -4.38
C ASP A 2 -17.49 -12.89 -3.75
N ARG A 3 -17.83 -14.16 -4.01
CA ARG A 3 -17.15 -15.33 -3.42
C ARG A 3 -15.70 -15.42 -3.89
N ASP A 4 -15.41 -14.98 -5.10
CA ASP A 4 -14.07 -15.00 -5.67
C ASP A 4 -13.20 -13.82 -5.20
N SER A 5 -13.81 -12.67 -4.88
CA SER A 5 -13.13 -11.55 -4.22
C SER A 5 -12.51 -11.95 -2.87
N ARG A 6 -13.24 -12.74 -2.08
CA ARG A 6 -12.74 -13.25 -0.78
C ARG A 6 -11.58 -14.22 -0.94
N LYS A 7 -11.60 -15.07 -1.96
CA LYS A 7 -10.48 -15.97 -2.26
C LYS A 7 -9.24 -15.20 -2.72
N ALA A 8 -9.41 -14.16 -3.53
CA ALA A 8 -8.30 -13.31 -3.96
C ALA A 8 -7.63 -12.64 -2.77
N ILE A 9 -8.40 -12.01 -1.87
CA ILE A 9 -7.88 -11.43 -0.62
C ILE A 9 -7.13 -12.48 0.20
N TYR A 10 -7.70 -13.68 0.35
CA TYR A 10 -7.09 -14.76 1.11
C TYR A 10 -5.72 -15.17 0.54
N TRP A 11 -5.63 -15.41 -0.77
CA TRP A 11 -4.38 -15.81 -1.41
C TRP A 11 -3.33 -14.69 -1.42
N TYR A 12 -3.74 -13.44 -1.62
CA TYR A 12 -2.82 -12.31 -1.52
C TYR A 12 -2.32 -12.14 -0.08
N LYS A 13 -3.14 -12.34 0.95
CA LYS A 13 -2.71 -12.28 2.35
C LYS A 13 -1.69 -13.38 2.66
N LYS A 14 -1.99 -14.62 2.25
CA LYS A 14 -1.06 -15.74 2.35
C LYS A 14 0.28 -15.44 1.67
N ALA A 15 0.27 -14.92 0.45
CA ALA A 15 1.49 -14.56 -0.26
C ALA A 15 2.26 -13.45 0.47
N ALA A 16 1.56 -12.42 0.94
CA ALA A 16 2.12 -11.31 1.70
C ALA A 16 2.78 -11.79 3.02
N GLU A 17 2.16 -12.73 3.74
CA GLU A 17 2.71 -13.38 4.93
C GLU A 17 3.94 -14.24 4.63
N ASN A 18 4.01 -14.82 3.43
CA ASN A 18 5.17 -15.63 2.97
C ASN A 18 6.27 -14.77 2.34
N GLY A 19 6.24 -13.44 2.51
CA GLY A 19 7.29 -12.53 2.06
C GLY A 19 7.19 -12.10 0.59
N TYR A 20 6.10 -12.43 -0.11
CA TYR A 20 5.88 -11.91 -1.46
C TYR A 20 5.46 -10.44 -1.40
N GLU A 21 6.45 -9.56 -1.50
CA GLU A 21 6.32 -8.10 -1.53
C GLU A 21 5.19 -7.60 -2.44
N SER A 22 5.11 -8.13 -3.66
CA SER A 22 4.10 -7.75 -4.66
C SER A 22 2.67 -8.01 -4.18
N ALA A 23 2.46 -8.95 -3.25
CA ALA A 23 1.13 -9.31 -2.77
C ALA A 23 0.49 -8.22 -1.92
N TYR A 24 1.27 -7.45 -1.14
CA TYR A 24 0.74 -6.30 -0.40
C TYR A 24 0.27 -5.17 -1.32
N TYR A 25 1.02 -4.92 -2.41
CA TYR A 25 0.61 -3.98 -3.44
C TYR A 25 -0.68 -4.43 -4.14
N LEU A 26 -0.77 -5.72 -4.48
CA LEU A 26 -1.98 -6.30 -5.08
C LEU A 26 -3.18 -6.23 -4.14
N LEU A 27 -2.99 -6.44 -2.82
CA LEU A 27 -4.03 -6.25 -1.81
C LEU A 27 -4.53 -4.81 -1.74
N ALA A 28 -3.63 -3.83 -1.68
CA ALA A 28 -4.03 -2.42 -1.68
C ALA A 28 -4.83 -2.07 -2.94
N LYS A 29 -4.35 -2.49 -4.11
CA LYS A 29 -5.04 -2.28 -5.40
C LYS A 29 -6.38 -3.01 -5.46
N PHE A 30 -6.48 -4.20 -4.86
CA PHE A 30 -7.72 -4.96 -4.77
C PHE A 30 -8.76 -4.20 -3.93
N TYR A 31 -8.38 -3.69 -2.76
CA TYR A 31 -9.29 -2.90 -1.93
C TYR A 31 -9.66 -1.55 -2.59
N GLU A 32 -8.74 -0.92 -3.31
CA GLU A 32 -9.00 0.33 -4.03
C GLU A 32 -9.99 0.15 -5.19
N VAL A 33 -9.84 -0.91 -5.99
CA VAL A 33 -10.56 -1.05 -7.27
C VAL A 33 -11.78 -1.98 -7.17
N VAL A 34 -11.65 -3.10 -6.45
CA VAL A 34 -12.68 -4.17 -6.42
C VAL A 34 -13.66 -3.96 -5.27
N GLU A 35 -13.14 -3.85 -4.05
CA GLU A 35 -13.98 -3.65 -2.85
C GLU A 35 -14.33 -2.19 -2.61
N LYS A 36 -13.62 -1.26 -3.30
CA LYS A 36 -13.74 0.20 -3.12
C LYS A 36 -13.71 0.61 -1.64
N ASN A 37 -12.88 -0.06 -0.85
CA ASN A 37 -12.67 0.19 0.56
C ASN A 37 -11.31 0.85 0.76
N GLU A 38 -11.31 2.18 0.66
CA GLU A 38 -10.10 2.97 0.74
C GLU A 38 -9.43 2.88 2.12
N ALA A 39 -10.21 2.74 3.19
CA ALA A 39 -9.69 2.63 4.56
C ALA A 39 -8.86 1.35 4.75
N GLU A 40 -9.34 0.20 4.25
CA GLU A 40 -8.58 -1.05 4.31
C GLU A 40 -7.38 -1.04 3.34
N ALA A 41 -7.52 -0.43 2.15
CA ALA A 41 -6.40 -0.21 1.24
C ALA A 41 -5.28 0.59 1.93
N PHE A 42 -5.63 1.69 2.60
CA PHE A 42 -4.70 2.54 3.33
C PHE A 42 -4.01 1.80 4.47
N LYS A 43 -4.78 1.06 5.28
CA LYS A 43 -4.24 0.27 6.39
C LYS A 43 -3.22 -0.78 5.91
N HIS A 44 -3.52 -1.48 4.82
CA HIS A 44 -2.64 -2.52 4.29
C HIS A 44 -1.36 -1.96 3.68
N ILE A 45 -1.43 -0.87 2.91
CA ILE A 45 -0.23 -0.24 2.36
C ILE A 45 0.64 0.38 3.46
N LYS A 46 0.04 0.95 4.50
CA LYS A 46 0.78 1.50 5.65
C LYS A 46 1.52 0.39 6.40
N TYR A 47 0.83 -0.70 6.74
CA TYR A 47 1.43 -1.87 7.39
C TYR A 47 2.60 -2.44 6.56
N TYR A 48 2.45 -2.52 5.24
CA TYR A 48 3.50 -2.96 4.33
C TYR A 48 4.77 -2.11 4.44
N ILE A 49 4.63 -0.78 4.53
CA ILE A 49 5.78 0.13 4.73
C ILE A 49 6.40 -0.04 6.12
N GLU A 50 5.58 -0.19 7.16
CA GLU A 50 6.05 -0.41 8.54
C GLU A 50 6.87 -1.70 8.69
N LYS A 51 6.63 -2.70 7.83
CA LYS A 51 7.45 -3.93 7.75
C LYS A 51 8.75 -3.77 6.95
N GLY A 52 9.05 -2.56 6.48
CA GLY A 52 10.30 -2.25 5.77
C GLY A 52 10.23 -2.47 4.26
N TYR A 53 9.05 -2.74 3.70
CA TYR A 53 8.91 -3.00 2.27
C TYR A 53 8.65 -1.72 1.48
N LEU A 54 9.73 -1.08 1.03
CA LEU A 54 9.71 0.30 0.52
C LEU A 54 9.03 0.45 -0.85
N LYS A 55 8.71 -0.65 -1.57
CA LYS A 55 7.99 -0.60 -2.86
C LYS A 55 6.62 0.08 -2.77
N GLY A 56 5.96 0.04 -1.61
CA GLY A 56 4.64 0.65 -1.43
C GLY A 56 4.66 2.16 -1.19
N MET A 57 5.85 2.77 -1.07
CA MET A 57 5.95 4.14 -0.55
C MET A 57 5.32 5.15 -1.49
N TYR A 58 5.42 4.93 -2.81
CA TYR A 58 4.78 5.78 -3.80
C TYR A 58 3.25 5.68 -3.75
N VAL A 59 2.69 4.51 -3.41
CA VAL A 59 1.25 4.32 -3.23
C VAL A 59 0.78 5.06 -1.98
N LEU A 60 1.45 4.85 -0.84
CA LEU A 60 1.12 5.54 0.41
C LEU A 60 1.27 7.07 0.28
N LEU A 61 2.27 7.54 -0.46
CA LEU A 61 2.42 8.95 -0.83
C LEU A 61 1.22 9.45 -1.65
N GLY A 62 0.77 8.67 -2.63
CA GLY A 62 -0.43 8.99 -3.41
C GLY A 62 -1.68 9.07 -2.54
N TYR A 63 -1.81 8.18 -1.55
CA TYR A 63 -2.95 8.15 -0.64
C TYR A 63 -2.99 9.40 0.24
N TYR A 64 -1.87 9.81 0.84
CA TYR A 64 -1.81 11.07 1.59
C TYR A 64 -2.02 12.31 0.73
N LYS A 65 -1.62 12.30 -0.55
CA LYS A 65 -1.87 13.43 -1.46
C LYS A 65 -3.35 13.56 -1.86
N ARG A 66 -4.07 12.44 -1.95
CA ARG A 66 -5.44 12.37 -2.46
C ARG A 66 -6.50 12.18 -1.36
N GLY A 67 -6.08 11.86 -0.14
CA GLY A 67 -6.99 11.51 0.95
C GLY A 67 -7.65 10.15 0.78
N ILE A 68 -6.94 9.16 0.24
CA ILE A 68 -7.50 7.80 0.04
C ILE A 68 -7.38 7.03 1.36
N GLY A 69 -8.53 6.77 2.00
CA GLY A 69 -8.60 6.02 3.26
C GLY A 69 -8.00 6.75 4.48
N THR A 70 -7.66 8.03 4.31
CA THR A 70 -7.10 8.93 5.32
C THR A 70 -7.34 10.38 4.88
N ASP A 71 -7.12 11.35 5.74
CA ASP A 71 -7.16 12.76 5.34
C ASP A 71 -5.95 13.14 4.47
N ILE A 72 -6.10 14.21 3.69
CA ILE A 72 -4.98 14.76 2.93
C ILE A 72 -3.91 15.25 3.92
N ASP A 73 -2.71 14.65 3.84
CA ASP A 73 -1.59 14.97 4.70
C ASP A 73 -0.34 15.29 3.87
N LYS A 74 -0.19 16.57 3.54
CA LYS A 74 0.90 17.07 2.70
C LYS A 74 2.27 16.89 3.38
N GLU A 75 2.32 16.95 4.71
CA GLU A 75 3.56 16.81 5.46
C GLU A 75 4.05 15.36 5.41
N LYS A 76 3.17 14.39 5.71
CA LYS A 76 3.50 12.96 5.58
C LYS A 76 3.85 12.60 4.14
N ALA A 77 3.13 13.13 3.15
CA ALA A 77 3.47 12.92 1.74
C ALA A 77 4.87 13.45 1.39
N ALA A 78 5.23 14.65 1.86
CA ALA A 78 6.55 15.24 1.64
C ALA A 78 7.67 14.43 2.32
N ASN A 79 7.44 13.94 3.53
CA ASN A 79 8.39 13.08 4.24
C ASN A 79 8.60 11.75 3.53
N LEU A 80 7.52 11.09 3.07
CA LEU A 80 7.62 9.87 2.26
C LEU A 80 8.38 10.11 0.95
N PHE A 81 8.17 11.25 0.29
CA PHE A 81 8.89 11.61 -0.94
C PHE A 81 10.40 11.73 -0.71
N LYS A 82 10.81 12.37 0.39
CA LYS A 82 12.22 12.49 0.79
C LYS A 82 12.86 11.12 1.02
N ILE A 83 12.17 10.24 1.74
CA ILE A 83 12.66 8.88 2.01
C ILE A 83 12.78 8.10 0.69
N ALA A 84 11.74 8.11 -0.15
CA ALA A 84 11.76 7.43 -1.46
C ALA A 84 12.90 7.94 -2.37
N SER A 85 13.13 9.25 -2.38
CA SER A 85 14.24 9.87 -3.13
C SER A 85 15.61 9.43 -2.63
N LYS A 86 15.78 9.26 -1.31
CA LYS A 86 17.03 8.78 -0.71
C LYS A 86 17.29 7.32 -1.05
N ILE A 87 16.26 6.46 -0.96
CA ILE A 87 16.35 5.04 -1.32
C ILE A 87 16.77 4.89 -2.78
N LYS A 88 16.11 5.61 -3.71
CA LYS A 88 16.43 5.56 -5.14
C LYS A 88 17.90 5.88 -5.43
N LYS A 89 18.48 6.85 -4.70
CA LYS A 89 19.90 7.22 -4.84
C LYS A 89 20.86 6.17 -4.30
N LEU A 90 20.45 5.37 -3.31
CA LEU A 90 21.27 4.33 -2.68
C LEU A 90 21.25 3.00 -3.46
N THR A 91 20.25 2.80 -4.32
CA THR A 91 20.09 1.61 -5.15
C THR A 91 20.53 1.83 -6.61
N GLN A 92 21.20 2.95 -6.90
CA GLN A 92 21.77 3.28 -8.21
C GLN A 92 23.27 2.99 -8.24
#